data_AF-A0A0C5WNJ4-F1
#
_entry.id   AF-A0A0C5WNJ4-F1
#
_cell.length_a   1.000
_cell.length_b   1.000
_cell.length_c   1.000
_cell.angle_alpha   90.00
_cell.angle_beta   90.00
_cell.angle_gamma   90.00
#
_symmetry.space_group_name_H-M   'P 1'
#
loop_
_entity.id
_entity.type
_entity.pdbx_description
1 polymer ?
#
loop_
_entity_poly.entity_id
_entity_poly.type
_entity_poly.pdbx_seq_one_letter_code
_entity_poly.pdbx_strand_id
1 'polypeptide(L)'
;MKWLIALAMVLLWLNSRKGLVISSDQPRQPTNNNNTGMNEDMTTGMPRGIRNHNPLNIEYSKHNNWRGQVSSDGRFVIFEEDKWGFRAAARILRSYQKRGITTINDIIHTFAPNHENDSDHYANMVATWTGYGKYQALDASNDNTAAVLLQAMARMEVGRQYPINDVMEGVALA
;
A
#
# COMPACT_ATOMS: atom_id res chain seq x y z
N MET A 1 -16.26 -20.30 4.66
CA MET A 1 -16.21 -19.77 3.28
C MET A 1 -14.82 -19.19 3.08
N LYS A 2 -14.02 -19.86 2.25
CA LYS A 2 -12.61 -19.56 2.00
C LYS A 2 -12.53 -18.38 1.04
N TRP A 3 -12.02 -17.23 1.48
CA TRP A 3 -11.80 -16.09 0.60
C TRP A 3 -10.42 -16.22 -0.04
N LEU A 4 -10.43 -16.43 -1.35
CA LEU A 4 -9.27 -16.39 -2.24
C LEU A 4 -8.80 -14.93 -2.35
N ILE A 5 -7.53 -14.66 -2.04
CA ILE A 5 -6.87 -13.39 -2.35
C ILE A 5 -5.57 -13.77 -3.06
N ALA A 6 -5.43 -13.37 -4.32
CA ALA A 6 -4.24 -13.66 -5.14
C ALA A 6 -3.84 -12.44 -5.97
N LEU A 7 -2.74 -11.79 -5.53
CA LEU A 7 -1.52 -11.51 -6.31
C LEU A 7 -1.49 -10.39 -7.36
N ALA A 8 -0.72 -9.32 -7.12
CA ALA A 8 0.08 -8.60 -8.12
C ALA A 8 1.20 -7.80 -7.42
N MET A 9 2.39 -8.40 -7.25
CA MET A 9 3.60 -8.24 -8.09
C MET A 9 4.61 -7.23 -7.53
N VAL A 10 5.59 -7.71 -6.74
CA VAL A 10 6.89 -7.07 -6.55
C VAL A 10 7.89 -7.81 -7.44
N LEU A 11 8.10 -7.30 -8.65
CA LEU A 11 9.19 -7.73 -9.54
C LEU A 11 9.59 -6.52 -10.39
N LEU A 12 10.52 -5.72 -9.89
CA LEU A 12 11.31 -4.74 -10.66
C LEU A 12 12.48 -4.22 -9.81
N TRP A 13 13.47 -5.08 -9.57
CA TRP A 13 14.83 -4.62 -9.33
C TRP A 13 15.83 -5.59 -9.96
N LEU A 14 15.98 -5.48 -11.29
CA LEU A 14 17.22 -5.60 -12.06
C LEU A 14 16.84 -5.51 -13.53
N ASN A 15 17.32 -4.45 -14.22
CA ASN A 15 17.97 -4.51 -15.54
C ASN A 15 17.87 -3.14 -16.23
N SER A 16 18.80 -2.22 -15.90
CA SER A 16 19.06 -1.07 -16.76
C SER A 16 20.28 -1.37 -17.62
N ARG A 17 20.05 -1.86 -18.85
CA ARG A 17 21.03 -1.83 -19.92
C ARG A 17 20.43 -1.18 -21.17
N LYS A 18 20.94 0.03 -21.42
CA LYS A 18 21.41 0.58 -22.70
C LYS A 18 20.41 0.67 -23.86
N GLY A 19 20.09 1.91 -24.21
CA GLY A 19 19.56 2.29 -25.52
C GLY A 19 19.59 3.81 -25.68
N LEU A 20 20.76 4.38 -25.98
CA LEU A 20 20.92 5.79 -26.35
C LEU A 20 20.98 5.87 -27.89
N VAL A 21 19.91 6.34 -28.51
CA VAL A 21 19.91 6.78 -29.91
C VAL A 21 19.77 8.30 -29.89
N ILE A 22 20.72 8.95 -30.56
CA ILE A 22 20.89 10.39 -30.69
C ILE A 22 20.17 10.81 -31.98
N SER A 23 19.29 11.81 -31.93
CA SER A 23 18.86 12.54 -33.13
C SER A 23 18.54 14.00 -32.78
N SER A 24 18.92 14.88 -33.69
CA SER A 24 19.30 16.28 -33.53
C SER A 24 18.16 17.30 -33.73
N ASP A 25 18.23 18.38 -32.93
CA ASP A 25 17.77 19.77 -33.12
C ASP A 25 16.62 20.12 -34.08
N GLN A 26 15.63 20.89 -33.57
CA GLN A 26 15.33 22.26 -34.03
C GLN A 26 14.50 23.07 -32.97
N PRO A 27 14.61 24.43 -32.90
CA PRO A 27 14.12 25.24 -31.76
C PRO A 27 12.94 26.18 -32.08
N ARG A 28 12.01 26.47 -31.14
CA ARG A 28 11.18 27.71 -31.08
C ARG A 28 10.64 28.08 -29.67
N GLN A 29 11.06 29.26 -29.21
CA GLN A 29 10.46 30.36 -28.39
C GLN A 29 9.38 30.12 -27.29
N PRO A 30 9.40 30.91 -26.20
CA PRO A 30 8.58 30.70 -25.00
C PRO A 30 7.17 31.28 -25.15
N THR A 31 6.14 30.46 -24.96
CA THR A 31 4.78 30.94 -24.72
C THR A 31 4.50 30.99 -23.22
N ASN A 32 4.44 32.22 -22.72
CA ASN A 32 3.93 32.55 -21.39
C ASN A 32 2.43 32.24 -21.37
N ASN A 33 1.99 31.27 -20.56
CA ASN A 33 0.59 31.09 -20.22
C ASN A 33 0.46 30.61 -18.78
N ASN A 34 0.16 31.56 -17.90
CA ASN A 34 -0.38 31.29 -16.57
C ASN A 34 -1.75 30.64 -16.74
N ASN A 35 -1.83 29.32 -16.59
CA ASN A 35 -3.06 28.62 -16.28
C ASN A 35 -2.74 27.43 -15.39
N THR A 36 -3.30 27.47 -14.19
CA THR A 36 -3.21 26.48 -13.11
C THR A 36 -3.86 25.16 -13.54
N GLY A 37 -3.16 24.37 -14.34
CA GLY A 37 -3.42 22.95 -14.53
C GLY A 37 -2.52 22.18 -13.57
N MET A 38 -3.08 21.53 -12.56
CA MET A 38 -2.32 20.51 -11.82
C MET A 38 -2.07 19.35 -12.78
N ASN A 39 -0.85 19.31 -13.29
CA ASN A 39 -0.42 18.53 -14.46
C ASN A 39 -0.76 17.03 -14.34
N GLU A 40 -1.63 16.53 -15.21
CA GLU A 40 -1.98 15.10 -15.36
C GLU A 40 -0.73 14.22 -15.62
N ASP A 41 0.35 14.83 -16.12
CA ASP A 41 1.64 14.21 -16.46
C ASP A 41 2.45 13.70 -15.23
N MET A 42 2.24 14.24 -14.02
CA MET A 42 2.97 13.80 -12.81
C MET A 42 2.45 12.46 -12.24
N THR A 43 1.33 11.94 -12.73
CA THR A 43 0.71 10.71 -12.21
C THR A 43 1.18 9.44 -12.93
N THR A 44 1.79 9.58 -14.11
CA THR A 44 2.14 8.49 -15.03
C THR A 44 3.30 7.60 -14.55
N GLY A 45 3.93 7.92 -13.42
CA GLY A 45 4.97 7.11 -12.78
C GLY A 45 4.70 6.71 -11.33
N MET A 46 3.57 7.12 -10.73
CA MET A 46 3.28 6.79 -9.32
C MET A 46 2.77 5.36 -9.16
N PRO A 47 3.18 4.64 -8.09
CA PRO A 47 2.61 3.33 -7.76
C PRO A 47 1.08 3.42 -7.66
N ARG A 48 0.39 2.41 -8.16
CA ARG A 48 -1.09 2.34 -8.18
C ARG A 48 -1.72 2.61 -6.81
N GLY A 49 -1.15 2.07 -5.73
CA GLY A 49 -1.66 2.29 -4.37
C GLY A 49 -1.65 3.77 -3.97
N ILE A 50 -0.70 4.56 -4.46
CA ILE A 50 -0.67 6.02 -4.26
C ILE A 50 -1.79 6.70 -5.04
N ARG A 51 -1.94 6.34 -6.33
CA ARG A 51 -2.99 6.89 -7.20
C ARG A 51 -4.40 6.60 -6.71
N ASN A 52 -4.60 5.43 -6.10
CA ASN A 52 -5.91 4.97 -5.63
C ASN A 52 -6.19 5.34 -4.17
N HIS A 53 -5.30 6.08 -3.51
CA HIS A 53 -5.35 6.32 -2.06
C HIS A 53 -5.49 5.04 -1.22
N ASN A 54 -4.87 3.97 -1.71
CA ASN A 54 -4.96 2.62 -1.21
C ASN A 54 -3.55 2.11 -0.85
N PRO A 55 -2.98 2.57 0.27
CA PRO A 55 -1.57 2.35 0.63
C PRO A 55 -1.21 0.87 0.87
N LEU A 56 -2.23 0.01 1.05
CA LEU A 56 -2.07 -1.42 1.31
C LEU A 56 -2.61 -2.28 0.15
N ASN A 57 -2.92 -1.70 -1.02
CA ASN A 57 -3.47 -2.42 -2.16
C ASN A 57 -4.68 -3.33 -1.76
N ILE A 58 -5.63 -2.81 -0.99
CA ILE A 58 -6.85 -3.53 -0.61
C ILE A 58 -7.69 -3.81 -1.86
N GLU A 59 -7.99 -5.08 -2.11
CA GLU A 59 -8.81 -5.50 -3.24
C GLU A 59 -10.27 -5.07 -3.08
N TYR A 60 -10.89 -4.68 -4.19
CA TYR A 60 -12.30 -4.36 -4.25
C TYR A 60 -13.14 -5.63 -4.15
N SER A 61 -14.23 -5.56 -3.38
CA SER A 61 -15.23 -6.62 -3.31
C SER A 61 -16.60 -5.98 -3.19
N LYS A 62 -17.56 -6.48 -3.98
CA LYS A 62 -18.97 -6.05 -3.91
C LYS A 62 -19.63 -6.27 -2.54
N HIS A 63 -19.02 -7.10 -1.70
CA HIS A 63 -19.50 -7.40 -0.35
C HIS A 63 -18.94 -6.44 0.71
N ASN A 64 -17.94 -5.63 0.36
CA ASN A 64 -17.34 -4.64 1.23
C ASN A 64 -17.76 -3.25 0.79
N ASN A 65 -18.31 -2.46 1.71
CA ASN A 65 -18.57 -1.04 1.50
C ASN A 65 -17.72 -0.24 2.48
N TRP A 66 -16.52 0.17 2.06
CA TRP A 66 -15.63 0.93 2.92
C TRP A 66 -16.04 2.39 2.99
N ARG A 67 -15.93 3.00 4.18
CA ARG A 67 -16.06 4.46 4.31
C ARG A 67 -14.94 5.13 3.51
N GLY A 68 -15.30 6.11 2.68
CA GLY A 68 -14.38 6.83 1.81
C GLY A 68 -14.00 6.08 0.53
N GLN A 69 -14.60 4.93 0.25
CA GLN A 69 -14.48 4.28 -1.07
C GLN A 69 -15.32 5.06 -2.08
N VAL A 70 -14.66 5.54 -3.15
CA VAL A 70 -15.30 6.31 -4.22
C VAL A 70 -15.48 5.50 -5.50
N SER A 71 -14.60 4.51 -5.74
CA SER A 71 -14.66 3.65 -6.94
C SER A 71 -13.75 2.41 -6.79
N SER A 72 -13.48 1.74 -7.90
CA SER A 72 -12.50 0.67 -8.07
C SER A 72 -11.80 0.86 -9.42
N ASP A 73 -10.53 0.44 -9.50
CA ASP A 73 -9.80 0.38 -10.78
C ASP A 73 -10.01 -0.94 -11.55
N GLY A 74 -11.02 -1.71 -11.14
CA GLY A 74 -11.33 -3.04 -11.63
C GLY A 74 -10.88 -4.15 -10.68
N ARG A 75 -9.81 -3.93 -9.89
CA ARG A 75 -9.33 -4.92 -8.92
C ARG A 75 -9.13 -4.35 -7.52
N PHE A 76 -8.68 -3.12 -7.38
CA PHE A 76 -8.37 -2.49 -6.11
C PHE A 76 -9.36 -1.37 -5.80
N VAL A 77 -9.63 -1.18 -4.51
CA VAL A 77 -10.47 -0.08 -4.04
C VAL A 77 -9.76 1.24 -4.36
N ILE A 78 -10.54 2.23 -4.83
CA ILE A 78 -10.14 3.63 -4.90
C ILE A 78 -10.80 4.35 -3.73
N PHE A 79 -9.98 4.94 -2.87
CA PHE A 79 -10.42 5.79 -1.77
C PHE A 79 -10.36 7.27 -2.15
N GLU A 80 -11.11 8.10 -1.45
CA GLU A 80 -11.09 9.55 -1.58
C GLU A 80 -9.76 10.16 -1.08
N GLU A 81 -9.18 9.56 -0.03
CA GLU A 81 -7.97 10.02 0.65
C GLU A 81 -7.25 8.84 1.34
N ASP A 82 -5.94 8.96 1.54
CA ASP A 82 -5.09 7.89 2.11
C ASP A 82 -5.56 7.41 3.49
N LYS A 83 -6.10 8.33 4.33
CA LYS A 83 -6.64 8.00 5.66
C LYS A 83 -7.76 6.96 5.61
N TRP A 84 -8.56 6.94 4.54
CA TRP A 84 -9.62 5.96 4.37
C TRP A 84 -9.07 4.57 4.04
N GLY A 85 -7.98 4.51 3.28
CA GLY A 85 -7.23 3.28 3.03
C GLY A 85 -6.59 2.72 4.30
N PHE A 86 -5.93 3.57 5.11
CA PHE A 86 -5.37 3.15 6.41
C PHE A 86 -6.46 2.71 7.40
N ARG A 87 -7.59 3.41 7.43
CA ARG A 87 -8.76 3.00 8.22
C ARG A 87 -9.25 1.60 7.83
N ALA A 88 -9.40 1.33 6.54
CA ALA A 88 -9.81 0.02 6.06
C ALA A 88 -8.79 -1.07 6.48
N ALA A 89 -7.50 -0.78 6.35
CA ALA A 89 -6.43 -1.70 6.76
C ALA A 89 -6.43 -1.97 8.28
N ALA A 90 -6.65 -0.95 9.12
CA ALA A 90 -6.77 -1.11 10.56
C ALA A 90 -7.96 -2.00 10.94
N ARG A 91 -9.10 -1.88 10.24
CA ARG A 91 -10.25 -2.79 10.43
C ARG A 91 -9.93 -4.23 10.04
N ILE A 92 -9.11 -4.44 9.00
CA ILE A 92 -8.61 -5.77 8.63
C ILE A 92 -7.75 -6.35 9.75
N LEU A 93 -6.76 -5.59 10.26
CA LEU A 93 -5.90 -6.06 11.35
C LEU A 93 -6.70 -6.40 12.62
N ARG A 94 -7.66 -5.55 13.00
CA ARG A 94 -8.54 -5.82 14.16
C ARG A 94 -9.43 -7.05 13.94
N SER A 95 -9.81 -7.35 12.69
CA SER A 95 -10.53 -8.58 12.33
C SER A 95 -9.63 -9.81 12.46
N TYR A 96 -8.36 -9.71 12.06
CA TYR A 96 -7.35 -10.76 12.24
C TYR A 96 -7.12 -11.07 13.71
N GLN A 97 -6.96 -10.04 14.55
CA GLN A 97 -6.80 -10.22 15.99
C GLN A 97 -7.98 -10.96 16.63
N LYS A 98 -9.22 -10.61 16.25
CA LYS A 98 -10.43 -11.32 16.72
C LYS A 98 -10.45 -12.81 16.33
N ARG A 99 -9.68 -13.20 15.33
CA ARG A 99 -9.51 -14.58 14.86
C ARG A 99 -8.24 -15.26 15.41
N GLY A 100 -7.50 -14.60 16.29
CA GLY A 100 -6.25 -15.11 16.87
C GLY A 100 -5.00 -14.91 16.01
N ILE A 101 -5.11 -14.22 14.87
CA ILE A 101 -3.97 -13.88 14.00
C ILE A 101 -3.29 -12.64 14.58
N THR A 102 -2.19 -12.84 15.28
CA THR A 102 -1.58 -11.81 16.15
C THR A 102 -0.08 -11.60 15.93
N THR A 103 0.59 -12.47 15.18
CA THR A 103 2.02 -12.32 14.86
C THR A 103 2.21 -11.68 13.50
N ILE A 104 3.34 -11.01 13.26
CA ILE A 104 3.69 -10.50 11.92
C ILE A 104 3.68 -11.63 10.91
N ASN A 105 4.24 -12.80 11.27
CA ASN A 105 4.21 -13.98 10.43
C ASN A 105 2.79 -14.32 9.95
N ASP A 106 1.85 -14.48 10.87
CA ASP A 106 0.50 -14.92 10.54
C ASP A 106 -0.30 -13.81 9.83
N ILE A 107 -0.09 -12.55 10.23
CA ILE A 107 -0.73 -11.39 9.60
C ILE A 107 -0.32 -11.32 8.13
N ILE A 108 0.97 -11.40 7.82
CA ILE A 108 1.47 -11.31 6.45
C ILE A 108 1.06 -12.51 5.61
N HIS A 109 1.18 -13.74 6.13
CA HIS A 109 0.73 -14.94 5.42
C HIS A 109 -0.80 -14.97 5.20
N THR A 110 -1.57 -14.29 6.05
CA THR A 110 -3.02 -14.12 5.84
C THR A 110 -3.30 -13.00 4.82
N PHE A 111 -2.54 -11.91 4.87
CA PHE A 111 -2.73 -10.73 4.01
C PHE A 111 -2.32 -10.98 2.56
N ALA A 112 -1.18 -11.66 2.36
CA ALA A 112 -0.59 -11.95 1.06
C ALA A 112 -0.11 -13.41 1.00
N PRO A 113 -1.01 -14.40 0.80
CA PRO A 113 -0.70 -15.84 0.93
C PRO A 113 0.16 -16.44 -0.20
N ASN A 114 0.98 -15.64 -0.89
CA ASN A 114 1.83 -16.13 -1.98
C ASN A 114 2.91 -17.08 -1.43
N HIS A 115 3.57 -17.82 -2.34
CA HIS A 115 4.56 -18.85 -2.01
C HIS A 115 5.47 -18.47 -0.83
N GLU A 116 5.78 -19.46 0.00
CA GLU A 116 6.46 -19.35 1.30
C GLU A 116 7.63 -18.34 1.29
N ASN A 117 8.49 -18.39 0.25
CA ASN A 117 9.66 -17.51 0.14
C ASN A 117 9.32 -16.01 0.08
N ASP A 118 8.25 -15.62 -0.64
CA ASP A 118 7.90 -14.20 -0.80
C ASP A 118 7.22 -13.66 0.47
N SER A 119 6.34 -14.46 1.06
CA SER A 119 5.63 -14.14 2.30
C SER A 119 6.57 -14.06 3.49
N ASP A 120 7.56 -14.95 3.56
CA ASP A 120 8.59 -14.91 4.59
C ASP A 120 9.50 -13.69 4.46
N HIS A 121 9.91 -13.34 3.23
CA HIS A 121 10.66 -12.12 2.99
C HIS A 121 9.85 -10.89 3.42
N TYR A 122 8.56 -10.82 3.05
CA TYR A 122 7.68 -9.74 3.50
C TYR A 122 7.62 -9.67 5.03
N ALA A 123 7.34 -10.79 5.71
CA ALA A 123 7.28 -10.82 7.17
C ALA A 123 8.60 -10.39 7.83
N ASN A 124 9.76 -10.78 7.27
CA ASN A 124 11.07 -10.38 7.76
C ASN A 124 11.31 -8.87 7.62
N MET A 125 10.93 -8.28 6.48
CA MET A 125 11.07 -6.83 6.24
C MET A 125 10.18 -6.03 7.20
N VAL A 126 8.94 -6.48 7.41
CA VAL A 126 8.02 -5.83 8.35
C VAL A 126 8.51 -5.95 9.78
N ALA A 127 9.01 -7.11 10.21
CA ALA A 127 9.63 -7.26 11.53
C ALA A 127 10.83 -6.30 11.70
N THR A 128 11.68 -6.21 10.69
CA THR A 128 12.84 -5.30 10.69
C THR A 128 12.43 -3.84 10.82
N TRP A 129 11.42 -3.39 10.07
CA TRP A 129 11.01 -1.98 10.08
C TRP A 129 10.18 -1.58 11.28
N THR A 130 9.42 -2.50 11.86
CA THR A 130 8.63 -2.25 13.07
C THR A 130 9.45 -2.38 14.35
N GLY A 131 10.53 -3.17 14.32
CA GLY A 131 11.31 -3.53 15.51
C GLY A 131 10.66 -4.62 16.37
N TYR A 132 9.51 -5.17 15.96
CA TYR A 132 8.86 -6.28 16.65
C TYR A 132 9.40 -7.63 16.19
N GLY A 133 9.35 -8.62 17.09
CA GLY A 133 9.67 -10.00 16.71
C GLY A 133 8.68 -10.57 15.70
N LYS A 134 9.16 -11.27 14.66
CA LYS A 134 8.32 -11.90 13.62
C LYS A 134 7.21 -12.80 14.19
N TYR A 135 7.51 -13.51 15.28
CA TYR A 135 6.59 -14.43 15.98
C TYR A 135 6.08 -13.88 17.32
N GLN A 136 6.37 -12.61 17.62
CA GLN A 136 5.83 -11.95 18.81
C GLN A 136 4.34 -11.70 18.62
N ALA A 137 3.53 -12.02 19.63
CA ALA A 137 2.12 -11.64 19.65
C ALA A 137 2.01 -10.11 19.81
N LEU A 138 1.27 -9.48 18.90
CA LEU A 138 1.01 -8.05 18.88
C LEU A 138 -0.47 -7.77 19.15
N ASP A 139 -0.72 -6.61 19.77
CA ASP A 139 -2.07 -6.08 19.95
C ASP A 139 -2.37 -5.04 18.87
N ALA A 140 -2.92 -5.47 17.73
CA ALA A 140 -3.43 -4.63 16.67
C ALA A 140 -4.75 -3.89 17.01
N SER A 141 -5.32 -4.10 18.20
CA SER A 141 -6.39 -3.22 18.71
C SER A 141 -5.82 -1.93 19.32
N ASN A 142 -4.55 -1.92 19.70
CA ASN A 142 -3.82 -0.72 20.09
C ASN A 142 -3.43 0.09 18.83
N ASP A 143 -3.81 1.37 18.81
CA ASP A 143 -3.61 2.22 17.65
C ASP A 143 -2.14 2.47 17.30
N ASN A 144 -1.24 2.56 18.30
CA ASN A 144 0.19 2.70 18.04
C ASN A 144 0.77 1.45 17.39
N THR A 145 0.44 0.27 17.91
CA THR A 145 0.87 -1.00 17.31
C THR A 145 0.34 -1.14 15.89
N ALA A 146 -0.94 -0.85 15.67
CA ALA A 146 -1.56 -0.94 14.35
C ALA A 146 -0.93 0.06 13.37
N ALA A 147 -0.70 1.31 13.77
CA ALA A 147 -0.10 2.33 12.92
C ALA A 147 1.34 1.97 12.51
N VAL A 148 2.17 1.52 13.45
CA VAL A 148 3.54 1.08 13.17
C VAL A 148 3.55 -0.11 12.20
N LEU A 149 2.68 -1.08 12.43
CA LEU A 149 2.57 -2.26 11.55
C LEU A 149 2.09 -1.87 10.14
N LEU A 150 1.05 -1.05 10.03
CA LEU A 150 0.50 -0.60 8.75
C LEU A 150 1.47 0.29 7.97
N GLN A 151 2.26 1.13 8.65
CA GLN A 151 3.30 1.94 8.00
C GLN A 151 4.35 1.04 7.34
N ALA A 152 4.81 0.00 8.04
CA ALA A 152 5.77 -0.96 7.52
C ALA A 152 5.19 -1.79 6.35
N MET A 153 3.94 -2.25 6.49
CA MET A 153 3.24 -2.96 5.41
C MET A 153 3.05 -2.07 4.18
N ALA A 154 2.63 -0.82 4.34
CA ALA A 154 2.46 0.13 3.24
C ALA A 154 3.78 0.40 2.52
N ARG A 155 4.90 0.50 3.27
CA ARG A 155 6.23 0.64 2.67
C ARG A 155 6.58 -0.53 1.74
N MET A 156 6.20 -1.75 2.08
CA MET A 156 6.37 -2.91 1.19
C MET A 156 5.49 -2.80 -0.07
N GLU A 157 4.26 -2.33 0.09
CA GLU A 157 3.24 -2.32 -0.98
C GLU A 157 3.45 -1.21 -2.03
N VAL A 158 3.88 -0.02 -1.61
CA VAL A 158 4.01 1.15 -2.50
C VAL A 158 5.43 1.70 -2.60
N GLY A 159 6.41 1.09 -1.92
CA GLY A 159 7.82 1.46 -2.00
C GLY A 159 8.20 2.80 -1.35
N ARG A 160 7.25 3.49 -0.71
CA ARG A 160 7.48 4.73 0.05
C ARG A 160 7.02 4.58 1.50
N GLN A 161 7.72 5.21 2.43
CA GLN A 161 7.29 5.28 3.82
C GLN A 161 6.37 6.48 4.01
N TYR A 162 5.17 6.22 4.55
CA TYR A 162 4.23 7.28 4.94
C TYR A 162 4.64 7.91 6.28
N PRO A 163 4.39 9.21 6.49
CA PRO A 163 4.48 9.82 7.81
C PRO A 163 3.58 9.09 8.82
N ILE A 164 4.08 8.81 10.02
CA ILE A 164 3.34 7.99 11.01
C ILE A 164 2.03 8.66 11.46
N ASN A 165 1.99 10.00 11.48
CA ASN A 165 0.79 10.78 11.80
C ASN A 165 -0.33 10.56 10.78
N ASP A 166 -0.01 10.44 9.49
CA ASP A 166 -1.01 10.20 8.43
C ASP A 166 -1.60 8.78 8.57
N VAL A 167 -0.75 7.80 8.91
CA VAL A 167 -1.19 6.43 9.19
C VAL A 167 -2.08 6.41 10.44
N MET A 168 -1.66 7.10 11.49
CA MET A 168 -2.38 7.20 12.77
C MET A 168 -3.78 7.82 12.60
N GLU A 169 -3.91 8.85 11.77
CA GLU A 169 -5.21 9.46 11.48
C GLU A 169 -6.19 8.43 10.95
N GLY A 170 -5.78 7.60 9.98
CA GLY A 170 -6.62 6.53 9.45
C GLY A 170 -6.95 5.46 10.49
N VAL A 171 -5.96 5.05 11.29
CA VAL A 171 -6.12 4.04 12.35
C VAL A 171 -7.15 4.50 13.41
N ALA A 172 -7.08 5.76 13.84
CA ALA A 172 -8.01 6.33 14.83
C ALA A 172 -9.47 6.38 14.35
N LEU A 173 -9.71 6.33 13.03
CA LEU A 173 -11.04 6.32 12.44
C LEU A 173 -11.67 4.92 12.30
N ALA A 174 -10.92 3.86 12.63
CA ALA A 174 -11.29 2.46 12.38
C ALA A 174 -12.28 1.90 13.40
#